data_AF-A0A1J4Q0H8-F1
#
_entry.id   AF-A0A1J4Q0H8-F1
#
_cell.length_a   1.000
_cell.length_b   1.000
_cell.length_c   1.000
_cell.angle_alpha   90.00
_cell.angle_beta   90.00
_cell.angle_gamma   90.00
#
_symmetry.space_group_name_H-M   'P 1'
#
loop_
_entity.id
_entity.type
_entity.pdbx_description
1 polymer ?
#
loop_
_entity_poly.entity_id
_entity_poly.type
_entity_poly.pdbx_seq_one_letter_code
_entity_poly.pdbx_strand_id
1 'polypeptide(L)' 'MTSLPRGSDQGGPGERPAPLVCARCGVPAPAPHPATWTCSVEDGAPRYFCAACSRDNLRAIEGRLDSNWW' A
#
# COMPACT_ATOMS: atom_id res chain seq x y z
N MET A 1 -28.12 -34.28 -7.14
CA MET A 1 -27.05 -34.37 -6.12
C MET A 1 -25.74 -34.56 -6.84
N THR A 2 -25.00 -33.49 -7.10
CA THR A 2 -23.67 -33.58 -7.70
C THR A 2 -22.77 -32.67 -6.88
N SER A 3 -22.04 -33.29 -5.95
CA SER A 3 -21.12 -32.62 -5.04
C SER A 3 -19.83 -32.28 -5.78
N LEU A 4 -19.47 -31.00 -5.84
CA LEU A 4 -18.16 -30.56 -6.32
C LEU A 4 -17.13 -30.71 -5.20
N PRO A 5 -15.89 -31.16 -5.48
CA PRO A 5 -14.86 -31.24 -4.46
C PRO A 5 -14.37 -29.84 -4.10
N ARG A 6 -14.43 -29.53 -2.80
CA ARG A 6 -13.84 -28.34 -2.19
C ARG A 6 -12.33 -28.39 -2.44
N GLY A 7 -11.82 -27.53 -3.31
CA GLY A 7 -10.40 -27.29 -3.46
C GLY A 7 -9.84 -26.78 -2.13
N SER A 8 -9.14 -27.65 -1.42
CA SER A 8 -8.38 -27.28 -0.23
C SER A 8 -7.10 -26.61 -0.70
N ASP A 9 -7.13 -25.28 -0.82
CA ASP A 9 -5.91 -24.51 -0.94
C ASP A 9 -5.20 -24.53 0.42
N GLN A 10 -4.12 -25.29 0.48
CA GLN A 10 -3.27 -25.41 1.66
C GLN A 10 -2.41 -24.16 1.75
N GLY A 11 -2.89 -23.14 2.46
CA GLY A 11 -2.07 -22.03 2.92
C GLY A 11 -0.99 -22.55 3.86
N GLY A 12 0.21 -22.81 3.32
CA GLY A 12 1.39 -23.21 4.10
C GLY A 12 1.79 -22.13 5.12
N PRO A 13 2.20 -22.50 6.33
CA PRO A 13 2.57 -21.54 7.35
C PRO A 13 4.03 -21.09 7.17
N GLY A 14 4.26 -19.78 7.04
CA GLY A 14 5.47 -19.19 7.61
C GLY A 14 6.37 -18.32 6.74
N GLU A 15 6.01 -17.92 5.52
CA GLU A 15 6.70 -16.79 4.90
C GLU A 15 6.24 -15.53 5.65
N ARG A 16 7.06 -15.03 6.60
CA ARG A 16 6.82 -13.68 7.14
C ARG A 16 6.82 -12.76 5.92
N PRO A 17 5.71 -12.03 5.66
CA PRO A 17 5.67 -11.12 4.52
C PRO A 17 6.92 -10.26 4.56
N ALA A 18 7.66 -10.23 3.45
CA ALA A 18 8.82 -9.37 3.33
C ALA A 18 8.42 -7.96 3.79
N PRO A 19 9.27 -7.27 4.57
CA PRO A 19 8.91 -5.98 5.13
C PRO A 19 8.56 -5.03 3.99
N LEU A 20 7.30 -4.55 3.99
CA LEU A 20 6.83 -3.53 3.06
C LEU A 20 7.78 -2.32 3.10
N VAL A 21 8.28 -1.87 1.95
CA VAL A 21 9.19 -0.71 1.88
C VAL A 21 8.53 0.47 1.19
N CYS A 22 8.86 1.69 1.62
CA CYS A 22 8.37 2.88 0.96
C CYS A 22 9.04 3.06 -0.40
N ALA A 23 8.24 3.18 -1.46
CA ALA A 23 8.73 3.38 -2.82
C ALA A 23 9.48 4.72 -3.03
N ARG A 24 9.27 5.71 -2.13
CA ARG A 24 9.93 7.03 -2.22
C ARG A 24 11.22 7.13 -1.41
N CYS A 25 11.19 6.77 -0.12
CA CYS A 25 12.34 6.95 0.78
C CYS A 25 13.00 5.63 1.22
N GLY A 26 12.45 4.48 0.82
CA GLY A 26 12.99 3.17 1.17
C GLY A 26 12.78 2.73 2.62
N VAL A 27 12.14 3.55 3.47
CA VAL A 27 11.90 3.17 4.88
C VAL A 27 11.11 1.87 4.94
N PRO A 28 11.52 0.87 5.75
CA PRO A 28 10.73 -0.32 5.97
C PRO A 28 9.55 -0.02 6.89
N ALA A 29 8.40 -0.62 6.59
CA ALA A 29 7.24 -0.59 7.45
C ALA A 29 7.51 -1.42 8.71
N PRO A 30 7.24 -0.89 9.91
CA PRO A 30 7.25 -1.72 11.11
C PRO A 30 6.17 -2.80 10.99
N ALA A 31 6.39 -3.94 11.65
CA ALA A 31 5.40 -5.01 11.76
C ALA A 31 4.64 -4.86 13.09
N PRO A 32 3.29 -5.00 13.10
CA PRO A 32 2.41 -5.13 11.94
C PRO A 32 2.35 -3.83 11.12
N HIS A 33 2.10 -3.95 9.81
CA HIS A 33 2.08 -2.79 8.90
C HIS A 33 1.11 -1.70 9.40
N PRO A 34 1.54 -0.43 9.52
CA PRO A 34 0.65 0.61 10.00
C PRO A 34 -0.45 0.92 8.98
N ALA A 35 -1.70 1.04 9.44
CA ALA A 35 -2.84 1.47 8.62
C ALA A 35 -2.68 2.87 8.01
N THR A 36 -1.66 3.63 8.43
CA THR A 36 -1.34 4.96 7.94
C THR A 36 -0.54 4.97 6.64
N TRP A 37 -0.13 3.80 6.13
CA TRP A 37 0.56 3.69 4.85
C TRP A 37 -0.43 3.80 3.70
N THR A 38 -0.03 4.48 2.63
CA THR A 38 -0.85 4.63 1.42
C THR A 38 -0.39 3.63 0.37
N CYS A 39 -1.34 2.94 -0.25
CA CYS A 39 -1.09 2.14 -1.45
C CYS A 39 -1.61 2.92 -2.66
N SER A 40 -0.73 3.15 -3.63
CA SER A 40 -1.08 3.63 -4.96
C SER A 40 -0.81 2.54 -5.99
N VAL A 41 -1.47 2.59 -7.14
CA VAL A 41 -1.17 1.69 -8.26
C VAL A 41 -0.62 2.55 -9.39
N GLU A 42 0.67 2.40 -9.68
CA GLU A 42 1.37 3.11 -10.75
C GLU A 42 1.83 2.08 -11.78
N ASP A 43 1.61 2.35 -13.07
CA ASP A 43 1.93 1.44 -14.18
C ASP A 43 1.38 0.00 -13.96
N GLY A 44 0.19 -0.09 -13.36
CA GLY A 44 -0.47 -1.36 -13.05
C GLY A 44 0.13 -2.14 -11.88
N ALA A 45 1.09 -1.57 -11.15
CA ALA A 45 1.74 -2.24 -10.03
C ALA A 45 1.62 -1.44 -8.72
N PRO A 46 1.42 -2.09 -7.57
CA PRO A 46 1.21 -1.41 -6.29
C PRO A 46 2.51 -0.79 -5.78
N ARG A 47 2.44 0.45 -5.31
CA ARG A 47 3.53 1.23 -4.71
C ARG A 47 3.05 1.73 -3.36
N TYR A 48 3.85 1.48 -2.34
CA TYR A 48 3.50 1.81 -0.97
C TYR A 48 4.30 3.01 -0.49
N PHE A 49 3.65 3.90 0.24
CA PHE A 49 4.24 5.12 0.78
C PHE A 49 4.02 5.22 2.28
N CYS A 50 5.07 5.62 3.00
CA CYS A 50 4.97 5.87 4.43
C CYS A 50 4.15 7.15 4.69
N ALA A 51 3.58 7.27 5.90
CA ALA A 51 2.72 8.39 6.26
C ALA A 51 3.35 9.78 6.01
N ALA A 52 4.67 9.92 6.19
CA ALA A 52 5.39 11.15 5.90
C ALA A 52 5.42 11.47 4.40
N CYS A 53 5.87 10.51 3.57
CA CYS A 53 5.92 10.68 2.12
C CYS A 53 4.54 10.89 1.50
N SER A 54 3.49 10.24 2.02
CA SER A 54 2.11 10.47 1.59
C SER A 54 1.67 11.90 1.86
N ARG A 55 1.95 12.45 3.05
CA ARG A 55 1.57 13.82 3.41
C ARG A 55 2.33 14.88 2.63
N ASP A 56 3.61 14.66 2.36
CA ASP A 56 4.39 15.54 1.49
C ASP A 56 3.81 15.61 0.08
N ASN A 57 3.33 14.49 -0.45
CA ASN A 57 2.74 14.45 -1.78
C ASN A 57 1.41 15.23 -1.86
N LEU A 58 0.59 15.16 -0.80
CA LEU A 58 -0.63 15.97 -0.69
C LEU A 58 -0.32 17.47 -0.69
N ARG A 59 0.69 17.90 0.07
CA ARG A 59 1.11 19.32 0.12
C ARG A 59 1.58 19.86 -1.23
N ALA A 60 2.25 19.03 -2.04
CA ALA A 60 2.70 19.42 -3.36
C ALA A 60 1.55 19.64 -4.36
N ILE A 61 0.42 18.95 -4.19
CA ILE A 61 -0.77 19.11 -5.02
C ILE A 61 -1.59 20.32 -4.54
N GLU A 62 -1.75 20.51 -3.23
CA GLU A 62 -2.46 21.64 -2.63
C GLU A 62 -1.85 22.99 -3.02
N GLY A 63 -0.52 23.11 -3.12
CA GLY A 63 0.15 24.34 -3.55
C GLY A 63 -0.04 24.69 -5.03
N ARG A 64 -0.65 23.81 -5.82
CA ARG A 64 -0.82 23.96 -7.27
C ARG A 64 -2.30 23.99 -7.70
N LEU A 65 -3.24 23.78 -6.78
CA LEU A 65 -4.62 24.18 -7.01
C LEU A 65 -4.70 25.69 -6.80
N ASP A 66 -4.91 26.45 -7.89
CA ASP A 66 -5.19 27.88 -7.83
C ASP A 66 -6.26 28.14 -6.77
N SER A 67 -6.05 29.12 -5.89
CA SER A 67 -6.98 29.49 -4.83
C SER A 67 -8.34 30.02 -5.33
N ASN A 68 -8.69 29.78 -6.59
CA ASN A 68 -9.88 30.23 -7.27
C ASN A 68 -10.97 29.13 -7.35
N TRP A 69 -10.78 28.00 -6.65
CA TRP A 69 -11.73 26.87 -6.63
C TRP A 69 -12.63 26.81 -5.38
N TRP A 70 -12.59 27.83 -4.51
CA TRP A 70 -13.61 28.02 -3.45
C TRP A 70 -14.79 28.84 -3.96
#